data_AF-A0A3D9SNV0-F1
#
_entry.id   AF-A0A3D9SNV0-F1
#
_cell.length_a   1.000
_cell.length_b   1.000
_cell.length_c   1.000
_cell.angle_alpha   90.00
_cell.angle_beta   90.00
_cell.angle_gamma   90.00
#
_symmetry.space_group_name_H-M   'P 1'
#
loop_
_entity.id
_entity.type
_entity.pdbx_description
1 polymer ?
#
loop_
_entity_poly.entity_id
_entity_poly.type
_entity_poly.pdbx_seq_one_letter_code
_entity_poly.pdbx_strand_id
1 'polypeptide(L)'
;MAQPGWYTDPHGTGRLRWWDGQRWTEHLHDQVAPPPQPQPRPSQQQPHMSYGQAYGPEAYSARTQPQPPPTPIAVDVRGFWLHADVQGVGYGNGSMPWAHVEWVAYWPAQPGQWVFQVGRHPFHGGPRVEVLLDQEDLWSRLADMSRRMLEPRLVGELAARVRTGEQIDVGQGLAVHRGGVSGGQISLNWRALAGGTIRDGRVWLHQAGAATPALYIPQQNPNAVLIPALLAELKR
;
A
#
# COMPACT_ATOMS: atom_id res chain seq x y z
N MET A 1 17.94 9.16 24.48
CA MET A 1 17.18 10.44 24.47
C MET A 1 17.40 11.10 23.12
N ALA A 2 16.36 11.61 22.46
CA ALA A 2 16.49 12.24 21.14
C ALA A 2 17.20 13.60 21.26
N GLN A 3 18.13 13.89 20.36
CA GLN A 3 18.84 15.18 20.35
C GLN A 3 17.93 16.31 19.87
N PRO A 4 18.14 17.57 20.31
CA PRO A 4 17.36 18.70 19.83
C PRO A 4 17.45 18.82 18.29
N GLY A 5 16.31 18.96 17.61
CA GLY A 5 16.27 18.89 16.15
C GLY A 5 14.86 19.00 15.56
N TRP A 6 14.78 19.13 14.23
CA TRP A 6 13.52 19.08 13.49
C TRP A 6 13.16 17.63 13.19
N TYR A 7 11.94 17.22 13.57
CA TYR A 7 11.44 15.87 13.34
C TYR A 7 10.01 15.94 12.84
N THR A 8 9.52 14.86 12.25
CA THR A 8 8.14 14.78 11.73
C THR A 8 7.15 14.97 12.87
N ASP A 9 6.16 15.86 12.68
CA ASP A 9 5.16 16.14 13.72
C ASP A 9 4.34 14.88 14.04
N PRO A 10 4.40 14.35 15.29
CA PRO A 10 3.66 13.16 15.68
C PRO A 10 2.13 13.35 15.64
N HIS A 11 1.64 14.59 15.53
CA HIS A 11 0.22 14.89 15.35
C HIS A 11 -0.25 14.86 13.89
N GLY A 12 0.60 14.45 12.94
CA GLY A 12 0.18 14.14 11.57
C GLY A 12 -0.06 15.35 10.67
N THR A 13 0.50 16.52 10.98
CA THR A 13 0.31 17.74 10.17
C THR A 13 1.11 17.74 8.85
N GLY A 14 1.98 16.75 8.63
CA GLY A 14 2.86 16.69 7.45
C GLY A 14 3.99 17.74 7.46
N ARG A 15 4.21 18.41 8.60
CA ARG A 15 5.25 19.42 8.81
C ARG A 15 6.34 18.87 9.73
N LEU A 16 7.50 19.52 9.75
CA LEU A 16 8.52 19.26 10.76
C LEU A 16 8.23 20.09 12.00
N ARG A 17 8.31 19.48 13.18
CA ARG A 17 8.22 20.14 14.49
C ARG A 17 9.56 20.07 15.21
N TRP A 18 9.92 21.13 15.90
CA TRP A 18 11.18 21.18 16.65
C TRP A 18 11.06 20.48 18.01
N TRP A 19 11.97 19.54 18.28
CA TRP A 19 12.21 18.91 19.58
C TRP A 19 13.38 19.62 20.27
N ASP A 20 13.22 20.02 21.53
CA ASP A 20 14.26 20.74 22.30
C ASP A 20 15.19 19.82 23.11
N GLY A 21 15.02 18.51 23.03
CA GLY A 21 15.73 17.52 23.85
C GLY A 21 14.90 16.97 25.01
N GLN A 22 13.82 17.66 25.41
CA GLN A 22 12.93 17.25 26.51
C GLN A 22 11.44 17.25 26.12
N ARG A 23 11.01 18.14 25.23
CA ARG A 23 9.63 18.26 24.74
C ARG A 23 9.55 18.80 23.30
N TRP A 24 8.38 18.60 22.70
CA TRP A 24 8.03 19.21 21.42
C TRP A 24 7.70 20.69 21.62
N THR A 25 8.24 21.57 20.79
CA THR A 25 7.91 22.99 20.78
C THR A 25 6.85 23.31 19.72
N GLU A 26 6.26 24.51 19.77
CA GLU A 26 5.25 24.96 18.80
C GLU A 26 5.84 25.39 17.45
N HIS A 27 7.17 25.38 17.31
CA HIS A 27 7.81 25.74 16.05
C HIS A 27 7.54 24.64 15.01
N LEU A 28 6.92 25.04 13.89
CA LEU A 28 6.62 24.20 12.73
C LEU A 28 7.36 24.73 11.50
N HIS A 29 7.96 23.85 10.72
CA HIS A 29 8.67 24.16 9.47
C HIS A 29 8.04 23.41 8.30
N ASP A 30 7.79 24.14 7.21
CA ASP A 30 7.30 23.56 5.96
C ASP A 30 8.44 22.83 5.26
N GLN A 31 8.25 21.56 4.91
CA GLN A 31 9.26 20.81 4.17
C GLN A 31 9.34 21.36 2.75
N VAL A 32 10.35 22.18 2.48
CA VAL A 32 10.66 22.65 1.12
C VAL A 32 11.06 21.42 0.29
N ALA A 33 10.34 21.19 -0.81
CA ALA A 33 10.65 20.10 -1.73
C ALA A 33 12.10 20.25 -2.24
N PRO A 34 12.91 19.17 -2.27
CA PRO A 34 14.27 19.25 -2.81
C PRO A 34 14.23 19.61 -4.31
N PRO A 35 15.23 20.36 -4.81
CA PRO A 35 15.30 20.72 -6.23
C PRO A 35 15.49 19.48 -7.12
N PRO A 36 15.04 19.51 -8.39
CA PRO A 36 15.13 18.38 -9.30
C PRO A 36 16.60 18.05 -9.61
N GLN A 37 16.97 16.78 -9.42
CA GLN A 37 18.30 16.26 -9.77
C GLN A 37 18.44 16.05 -11.29
N PRO A 38 19.64 16.27 -11.88
CA PRO A 38 19.90 16.02 -13.30
C PRO A 38 19.90 14.51 -13.63
N GLN A 39 19.27 14.17 -14.76
CA GLN A 39 19.12 12.80 -15.26
C GLN A 39 20.47 12.17 -15.69
N PRO A 40 20.77 10.91 -15.31
CA PRO A 40 21.90 10.18 -15.86
C PRO A 40 21.63 9.66 -17.29
N ARG A 41 22.68 9.69 -18.12
CA ARG A 41 22.72 9.20 -19.52
C ARG A 41 22.53 7.67 -19.60
N PRO A 42 22.09 7.13 -20.75
CA PRO A 42 21.71 5.73 -20.87
C PRO A 42 22.94 4.83 -21.08
N SER A 43 23.20 3.92 -20.14
CA SER A 43 24.09 2.77 -20.31
C SER A 43 23.27 1.47 -20.27
N GLN A 44 23.20 0.84 -21.45
CA GLN A 44 23.15 -0.60 -21.74
C GLN A 44 22.31 -1.51 -20.81
N GLN A 45 21.11 -1.84 -21.28
CA GLN A 45 20.47 -3.16 -21.27
C GLN A 45 20.72 -4.04 -20.03
N GLN A 46 20.09 -3.66 -18.92
CA GLN A 46 19.52 -4.62 -17.98
C GLN A 46 18.06 -4.85 -18.40
N PRO A 47 17.53 -6.08 -18.37
CA PRO A 47 16.12 -6.31 -18.63
C PRO A 47 15.30 -5.74 -17.48
N HIS A 48 14.97 -4.45 -17.60
CA HIS A 48 13.90 -3.81 -16.85
C HIS A 48 12.59 -4.54 -17.14
N MET A 49 12.19 -5.46 -16.25
CA MET A 49 10.78 -5.83 -16.16
C MET A 49 10.03 -4.58 -15.72
N SER A 50 9.54 -3.84 -16.71
CA SER A 50 8.59 -2.76 -16.56
C SER A 50 7.37 -3.30 -15.80
N TYR A 51 7.15 -2.83 -14.57
CA TYR A 51 5.88 -2.99 -13.85
C TYR A 51 4.78 -2.08 -14.45
N GLY A 52 4.74 -1.99 -15.78
CA GLY A 52 3.82 -1.20 -16.55
C GLY A 52 3.30 -2.00 -17.73
N GLN A 53 2.38 -2.93 -17.48
CA GLN A 53 1.44 -3.58 -18.42
C GLN A 53 0.62 -4.60 -17.59
N ALA A 54 -0.70 -4.73 -17.64
CA ALA A 54 -1.70 -4.06 -18.45
C ALA A 54 -3.06 -4.20 -17.75
N TYR A 55 -3.71 -3.09 -17.40
CA TYR A 55 -5.16 -3.06 -17.22
C TYR A 55 -5.79 -2.70 -18.59
N GLY A 56 -5.54 -3.55 -19.59
CA GLY A 56 -6.17 -3.48 -20.91
C GLY A 56 -7.05 -4.72 -21.14
N PRO A 57 -8.07 -4.64 -22.02
CA PRO A 57 -8.99 -5.75 -22.27
C PRO A 57 -8.35 -6.99 -22.94
N GLU A 58 -7.07 -6.93 -23.32
CA GLU A 58 -6.32 -8.05 -23.90
C GLU A 58 -5.68 -8.98 -22.85
N ALA A 59 -5.67 -8.61 -21.56
CA ALA A 59 -5.16 -9.45 -20.47
C ALA A 59 -6.10 -10.61 -20.08
N TYR A 60 -7.25 -10.75 -20.75
CA TYR A 60 -8.23 -11.79 -20.45
C TYR A 60 -7.97 -13.13 -21.19
N SER A 61 -7.16 -13.15 -22.25
CA SER A 61 -6.89 -14.37 -23.04
C SER A 61 -5.64 -15.17 -22.61
N ALA A 62 -4.86 -14.69 -21.63
CA ALA A 62 -3.68 -15.41 -21.10
C ALA A 62 -3.96 -16.21 -19.80
N ARG A 63 -5.21 -16.32 -19.36
CA ARG A 63 -5.58 -16.78 -18.00
C ARG A 63 -5.71 -18.30 -17.82
N THR A 64 -4.82 -19.12 -18.39
CA THR A 64 -4.92 -20.59 -18.19
C THR A 64 -3.61 -21.32 -17.92
N GLN A 65 -2.49 -20.62 -17.74
CA GLN A 65 -1.31 -21.26 -17.18
C GLN A 65 -1.42 -21.31 -15.64
N PRO A 66 -1.39 -22.49 -15.01
CA PRO A 66 -1.31 -22.59 -13.55
C PRO A 66 -0.03 -21.89 -13.10
N GLN A 67 -0.18 -20.75 -12.43
CA GLN A 67 0.96 -20.05 -11.85
C GLN A 67 1.56 -20.96 -10.77
N PRO A 68 2.88 -21.21 -10.75
CA PRO A 68 3.47 -22.09 -9.74
C PRO A 68 3.17 -21.56 -8.34
N PRO A 69 3.01 -22.46 -7.34
CA PRO A 69 2.76 -22.05 -5.97
C PRO A 69 3.88 -21.12 -5.49
N PRO A 70 3.57 -20.11 -4.66
CA PRO A 70 4.59 -19.20 -4.15
C PRO A 70 5.62 -19.97 -3.32
N THR A 71 6.90 -19.67 -3.54
CA THR A 71 7.99 -20.31 -2.79
C THR A 71 7.96 -19.83 -1.33
N PRO A 72 7.88 -20.75 -0.35
CA PRO A 72 7.89 -20.39 1.07
C PRO A 72 9.10 -19.55 1.46
N ILE A 73 8.88 -18.63 2.39
CA ILE A 73 9.88 -17.78 3.02
C ILE A 73 10.13 -18.35 4.42
N ALA A 74 11.41 -18.53 4.75
CA ALA A 74 11.88 -19.08 6.01
C ALA A 74 13.32 -18.58 6.22
N VAL A 75 13.46 -17.35 6.73
CA VAL A 75 14.74 -16.65 6.84
C VAL A 75 14.82 -15.82 8.12
N ASP A 76 16.03 -15.58 8.62
CA ASP A 76 16.25 -14.56 9.64
C ASP A 76 16.20 -13.16 9.01
N VAL A 77 15.38 -12.28 9.59
CA VAL A 77 15.30 -10.87 9.24
C VAL A 77 15.53 -10.08 10.51
N ARG A 78 16.65 -9.35 10.56
CA ARG A 78 17.00 -8.47 11.69
C ARG A 78 16.97 -9.18 13.07
N GLY A 79 17.40 -10.45 13.11
CA GLY A 79 17.45 -11.25 14.34
C GLY A 79 16.12 -11.90 14.74
N PHE A 80 15.10 -11.80 13.90
CA PHE A 80 13.82 -12.45 14.10
C PHE A 80 13.51 -13.37 12.92
N TRP A 81 12.95 -14.53 13.25
CA TRP A 81 12.52 -15.49 12.24
C TRP A 81 11.30 -14.98 11.48
N LEU A 82 11.43 -14.83 10.16
CA LEU A 82 10.34 -14.57 9.22
C LEU A 82 9.96 -15.88 8.55
N HIS A 83 8.69 -16.28 8.69
CA HIS A 83 8.11 -17.37 7.93
C HIS A 83 6.90 -16.88 7.13
N ALA A 84 6.77 -17.29 5.88
CA ALA A 84 5.56 -17.08 5.09
C ALA A 84 5.38 -18.23 4.09
N ASP A 85 4.20 -18.85 4.09
CA ASP A 85 3.85 -19.94 3.18
C ASP A 85 2.39 -19.78 2.72
N VAL A 86 1.78 -20.85 2.21
CA VAL A 86 0.37 -20.82 1.77
C VAL A 86 -0.65 -20.76 2.92
N GLN A 87 -0.23 -20.99 4.17
CA GLN A 87 -1.11 -20.97 5.34
C GLN A 87 -1.13 -19.60 6.02
N GLY A 88 0.02 -18.93 6.11
CA GLY A 88 0.10 -17.64 6.78
C GLY A 88 1.47 -16.98 6.69
N VAL A 89 1.62 -15.94 7.49
CA VAL A 89 2.86 -15.21 7.70
C VAL A 89 3.10 -15.02 9.19
N GLY A 90 4.35 -15.09 9.61
CA GLY A 90 4.75 -14.72 10.95
C GLY A 90 6.16 -14.18 11.00
N TYR A 91 6.41 -13.39 12.03
CA TYR A 91 7.65 -12.68 12.25
C TYR A 91 7.90 -12.53 13.76
N GLY A 92 9.04 -13.04 14.23
CA GLY A 92 9.34 -13.11 15.66
C GLY A 92 8.28 -13.94 16.40
N ASN A 93 7.61 -13.33 17.37
CA ASN A 93 6.56 -13.98 18.17
C ASN A 93 5.15 -13.83 17.56
N GLY A 94 5.00 -13.04 16.49
CA GLY A 94 3.72 -12.82 15.81
C GLY A 94 3.53 -13.82 14.69
N SER A 95 2.32 -14.37 14.55
CA SER A 95 1.94 -15.20 13.41
C SER A 95 0.46 -14.98 13.10
N MET A 96 0.13 -14.99 11.81
CA MET A 96 -1.23 -14.76 11.33
C MET A 96 -1.53 -15.66 10.12
N PRO A 97 -2.51 -16.57 10.23
CA PRO A 97 -3.05 -17.28 9.09
C PRO A 97 -3.66 -16.30 8.08
N TRP A 98 -3.45 -16.51 6.78
CA TRP A 98 -4.02 -15.64 5.74
C TRP A 98 -5.53 -15.52 5.82
N ALA A 99 -6.20 -16.58 6.25
CA ALA A 99 -7.65 -16.62 6.46
C ALA A 99 -8.14 -15.68 7.58
N HIS A 100 -7.26 -15.34 8.53
CA HIS A 100 -7.58 -14.45 9.66
C HIS A 100 -7.14 -13.01 9.44
N VAL A 101 -6.41 -12.71 8.36
CA VAL A 101 -6.03 -11.33 8.05
C VAL A 101 -7.27 -10.55 7.60
N GLU A 102 -7.49 -9.35 8.12
CA GLU A 102 -8.64 -8.50 7.77
C GLU A 102 -8.19 -7.21 7.06
N TRP A 103 -6.89 -6.89 7.09
CA TRP A 103 -6.31 -5.77 6.36
C TRP A 103 -4.84 -5.98 6.03
N VAL A 104 -4.36 -5.27 5.00
CA VAL A 104 -2.97 -5.30 4.57
C VAL A 104 -2.47 -3.90 4.22
N ALA A 105 -1.21 -3.62 4.53
CA ALA A 105 -0.49 -2.45 4.07
C ALA A 105 0.97 -2.82 3.81
N TYR A 106 1.52 -2.37 2.69
CA TYR A 106 2.93 -2.53 2.41
C TYR A 106 3.43 -1.42 1.50
N TRP A 107 4.65 -0.95 1.74
CA TRP A 107 5.19 0.21 1.04
C TRP A 107 6.72 0.30 1.16
N PRO A 108 7.39 0.99 0.21
CA PRO A 108 8.76 1.46 0.41
C PRO A 108 8.77 2.58 1.46
N ALA A 109 9.45 2.38 2.58
CA ALA A 109 9.48 3.31 3.71
C ALA A 109 10.59 4.36 3.57
N GLN A 110 11.80 3.92 3.24
CA GLN A 110 12.99 4.75 2.99
C GLN A 110 13.82 4.10 1.87
N PRO A 111 14.81 4.79 1.28
CA PRO A 111 15.70 4.15 0.32
C PRO A 111 16.32 2.87 0.89
N GLY A 112 16.07 1.73 0.24
CA GLY A 112 16.54 0.42 0.71
C GLY A 112 15.77 -0.16 1.90
N GLN A 113 14.62 0.41 2.27
CA GLN A 113 13.77 -0.12 3.34
C GLN A 113 12.31 -0.24 2.92
N TRP A 114 11.71 -1.38 3.22
CA TRP A 114 10.33 -1.70 2.92
C TRP A 114 9.61 -2.21 4.15
N VAL A 115 8.34 -1.89 4.25
CA VAL A 115 7.47 -2.34 5.34
C VAL A 115 6.38 -3.21 4.76
N PHE A 116 6.12 -4.34 5.43
CA PHE A 116 4.96 -5.20 5.17
C PHE A 116 4.17 -5.39 6.45
N GLN A 117 2.86 -5.16 6.39
CA GLN A 117 1.95 -5.29 7.51
C GLN A 117 0.68 -6.01 7.12
N VAL A 118 0.26 -6.94 7.97
CA VAL A 118 -1.06 -7.55 7.94
C VAL A 118 -1.62 -7.62 9.34
N GLY A 119 -2.93 -7.51 9.48
CA GLY A 119 -3.54 -7.58 10.81
C GLY A 119 -5.02 -7.81 10.80
N ARG A 120 -5.58 -7.78 12.02
CA ARG A 120 -7.02 -7.79 12.27
C ARG A 120 -7.49 -6.43 12.76
N HIS A 121 -8.76 -6.15 12.62
CA HIS A 121 -9.35 -4.95 13.19
C HIS A 121 -9.23 -4.93 14.73
N PRO A 122 -9.14 -3.75 15.34
CA PRO A 122 -9.06 -2.42 14.70
C PRO A 122 -7.70 -2.19 14.03
N PHE A 123 -7.65 -1.33 13.00
CA PHE A 123 -6.41 -1.01 12.29
C PHE A 123 -5.27 -0.57 13.21
N HIS A 124 -5.62 0.20 14.25
CA HIS A 124 -4.70 0.68 15.28
C HIS A 124 -4.93 -0.06 16.57
N GLY A 125 -3.86 -0.63 17.14
CA GLY A 125 -3.92 -1.38 18.40
C GLY A 125 -4.46 -2.83 18.27
N GLY A 126 -4.93 -3.24 17.10
CA GLY A 126 -5.26 -4.63 16.81
C GLY A 126 -4.02 -5.53 16.64
N PRO A 127 -4.20 -6.86 16.69
CA PRO A 127 -3.11 -7.80 16.46
C PRO A 127 -2.63 -7.71 15.01
N ARG A 128 -1.31 -7.64 14.81
CA ARG A 128 -0.69 -7.52 13.49
C ARG A 128 0.67 -8.21 13.42
N VAL A 129 1.05 -8.59 12.22
CA VAL A 129 2.42 -8.94 11.85
C VAL A 129 2.96 -7.76 11.06
N GLU A 130 4.09 -7.21 11.51
CA GLU A 130 4.76 -6.07 10.91
C GLU A 130 6.24 -6.43 10.70
N VAL A 131 6.70 -6.32 9.47
CA VAL A 131 8.06 -6.70 9.06
C VAL A 131 8.72 -5.50 8.39
N LEU A 132 9.91 -5.12 8.87
CA LEU A 132 10.76 -4.12 8.26
C LEU A 132 11.93 -4.82 7.56
N LEU A 133 11.97 -4.68 6.24
CA LEU A 133 12.83 -5.39 5.32
C LEU A 133 13.86 -4.43 4.72
N ASP A 134 15.09 -4.90 4.56
CA ASP A 134 16.19 -4.23 3.86
C ASP A 134 16.57 -4.93 2.55
N GLN A 135 15.87 -6.02 2.20
CA GLN A 135 16.06 -6.80 0.98
C GLN A 135 14.86 -6.66 0.05
N GLU A 136 15.05 -6.04 -1.12
CA GLU A 136 13.99 -5.78 -2.09
C GLU A 136 13.36 -7.07 -2.64
N ASP A 137 14.18 -8.10 -2.89
CA ASP A 137 13.70 -9.40 -3.39
C ASP A 137 12.81 -10.10 -2.37
N LEU A 138 13.20 -10.06 -1.09
CA LEU A 138 12.42 -10.66 -0.01
C LEU A 138 11.10 -9.92 0.19
N TRP A 139 11.15 -8.58 0.10
CA TRP A 139 9.94 -7.76 0.09
C TRP A 139 9.03 -8.13 -1.09
N SER A 140 9.56 -8.17 -2.32
CA SER A 140 8.80 -8.51 -3.51
C SER A 140 8.13 -9.88 -3.42
N ARG A 141 8.78 -10.86 -2.80
CA ARG A 141 8.21 -12.18 -2.54
C ARG A 141 7.05 -12.14 -1.54
N LEU A 142 7.18 -11.39 -0.43
CA LEU A 142 6.06 -11.20 0.52
C LEU A 142 4.88 -10.47 -0.13
N ALA A 143 5.16 -9.44 -0.94
CA ALA A 143 4.16 -8.74 -1.73
C ALA A 143 3.40 -9.72 -2.65
N ASP A 144 4.13 -10.59 -3.35
CA ASP A 144 3.56 -11.55 -4.26
C ASP A 144 2.67 -12.59 -3.55
N MET A 145 3.09 -13.03 -2.37
CA MET A 145 2.27 -13.90 -1.53
C MET A 145 0.98 -13.21 -1.10
N SER A 146 1.04 -11.94 -0.65
CA SER A 146 -0.16 -11.15 -0.34
C SER A 146 -1.10 -11.08 -1.54
N ARG A 147 -0.59 -10.70 -2.72
CA ARG A 147 -1.36 -10.58 -3.97
C ARG A 147 -2.10 -11.86 -4.36
N ARG A 148 -1.53 -13.02 -4.05
CA ARG A 148 -2.12 -14.32 -4.40
C ARG A 148 -3.06 -14.86 -3.33
N MET A 149 -2.64 -14.79 -2.07
CA MET A 149 -3.31 -15.48 -0.97
C MET A 149 -4.35 -14.62 -0.26
N LEU A 150 -4.16 -13.30 -0.27
CA LEU A 150 -4.90 -12.39 0.60
C LEU A 150 -5.77 -11.41 -0.18
N GLU A 151 -5.19 -10.70 -1.15
CA GLU A 151 -5.84 -9.57 -1.81
C GLU A 151 -7.15 -9.94 -2.53
N PRO A 152 -7.26 -11.06 -3.27
CA PRO A 152 -8.51 -11.43 -3.93
C PRO A 152 -9.66 -11.63 -2.95
N ARG A 153 -9.37 -12.21 -1.77
CA ARG A 153 -10.36 -12.43 -0.72
C ARG A 153 -10.81 -11.10 -0.12
N LEU A 154 -9.86 -10.26 0.33
CA LEU A 154 -10.20 -8.97 0.93
C LEU A 154 -10.94 -8.06 -0.05
N VAL A 155 -10.51 -8.01 -1.32
CA VAL A 155 -11.19 -7.24 -2.37
C VAL A 155 -12.62 -7.76 -2.57
N GLY A 156 -12.81 -9.09 -2.63
CA GLY A 156 -14.13 -9.70 -2.75
C GLY A 156 -15.07 -9.35 -1.59
N GLU A 157 -14.57 -9.45 -0.35
CA GLU A 157 -15.31 -9.09 0.87
C GLU A 157 -15.69 -7.61 0.90
N LEU A 158 -14.73 -6.71 0.63
CA LEU A 158 -14.97 -5.27 0.57
C LEU A 158 -15.97 -4.90 -0.54
N ALA A 159 -15.82 -5.50 -1.73
CA ALA A 159 -16.73 -5.25 -2.85
C ALA A 159 -18.15 -5.75 -2.55
N ALA A 160 -18.29 -6.91 -1.91
CA ALA A 160 -19.59 -7.44 -1.51
C ALA A 160 -20.30 -6.48 -0.54
N ARG A 161 -19.59 -5.99 0.48
CA ARG A 161 -20.10 -4.99 1.43
C ARG A 161 -20.58 -3.71 0.73
N VAL A 162 -19.78 -3.15 -0.18
CA VAL A 162 -20.18 -1.97 -0.97
C VAL A 162 -21.44 -2.23 -1.80
N ARG A 163 -21.54 -3.40 -2.43
CA ARG A 163 -22.71 -3.77 -3.24
C ARG A 163 -23.98 -3.91 -2.40
N THR A 164 -23.87 -4.31 -1.13
CA THR A 164 -25.00 -4.33 -0.17
C THR A 164 -25.44 -2.94 0.30
N GLY A 165 -24.70 -1.88 -0.09
CA GLY A 165 -25.01 -0.49 0.26
C GLY A 165 -24.16 0.07 1.40
N GLU A 166 -23.25 -0.72 1.97
CA GLU A 166 -22.32 -0.23 2.99
C GLU A 166 -21.34 0.78 2.37
N GLN A 167 -21.07 1.87 3.09
CA GLN A 167 -19.96 2.77 2.79
C GLN A 167 -18.75 2.33 3.62
N ILE A 168 -17.67 1.95 2.93
CA ILE A 168 -16.44 1.45 3.57
C ILE A 168 -15.33 2.48 3.45
N ASP A 169 -14.53 2.70 4.51
CA ASP A 169 -13.29 3.48 4.43
C ASP A 169 -12.15 2.54 4.02
N VAL A 170 -11.53 2.84 2.88
CA VAL A 170 -10.44 2.07 2.28
C VAL A 170 -9.21 2.96 2.21
N GLY A 171 -8.23 2.73 3.08
CA GLY A 171 -7.00 3.52 3.06
C GLY A 171 -7.08 4.87 3.77
N GLN A 172 -7.80 4.98 4.89
CA GLN A 172 -7.89 6.17 5.76
C GLN A 172 -8.00 7.48 4.94
N GLY A 173 -9.22 7.77 4.48
CA GLY A 173 -9.52 9.01 3.77
C GLY A 173 -10.12 8.83 2.38
N LEU A 174 -10.38 7.58 1.96
CA LEU A 174 -11.19 7.27 0.79
C LEU A 174 -12.34 6.36 1.20
N ALA A 175 -13.55 6.90 1.18
CA ALA A 175 -14.77 6.12 1.29
C ALA A 175 -15.18 5.57 -0.08
N VAL A 176 -15.49 4.28 -0.13
CA VAL A 176 -16.04 3.60 -1.30
C VAL A 176 -17.48 3.21 -0.98
N HIS A 177 -18.39 3.53 -1.89
CA HIS A 177 -19.83 3.30 -1.71
C HIS A 177 -20.48 2.95 -3.05
N ARG A 178 -21.74 2.50 -3.02
CA ARG A 178 -22.42 1.99 -4.23
C ARG A 178 -22.48 2.99 -5.40
N GLY A 179 -22.41 4.29 -5.12
CA GLY A 179 -22.46 5.35 -6.13
C GLY A 179 -21.10 5.76 -6.71
N GLY A 180 -19.99 5.35 -6.09
CA GLY A 180 -18.66 5.79 -6.47
C GLY A 180 -17.69 5.84 -5.29
N VAL A 181 -16.85 6.87 -5.29
CA VAL A 181 -15.87 7.12 -4.25
C VAL A 181 -15.95 8.57 -3.76
N SER A 182 -15.65 8.78 -2.49
CA SER A 182 -15.56 10.09 -1.88
C SER A 182 -14.35 10.15 -0.95
N GLY A 183 -13.62 11.27 -0.98
CA GLY A 183 -12.40 11.42 -0.19
C GLY A 183 -11.83 12.83 -0.30
N GLY A 184 -11.36 13.39 0.81
CA GLY A 184 -10.91 14.78 0.85
C GLY A 184 -11.99 15.75 0.41
N GLN A 185 -11.80 16.43 -0.72
CA GLN A 185 -12.76 17.38 -1.31
C GLN A 185 -13.40 16.86 -2.59
N ILE A 186 -13.21 15.58 -2.92
CA ILE A 186 -13.73 15.00 -4.15
C ILE A 186 -14.84 13.98 -3.89
N SER A 187 -15.77 13.92 -4.84
CA SER A 187 -16.76 12.85 -4.96
C SER A 187 -16.87 12.50 -6.43
N LEU A 188 -16.52 11.25 -6.78
CA LEU A 188 -16.53 10.74 -8.15
C LEU A 188 -17.49 9.58 -8.24
N ASN A 189 -18.44 9.64 -9.17
CA ASN A 189 -19.24 8.48 -9.52
C ASN A 189 -18.42 7.47 -10.36
N TRP A 190 -18.94 6.25 -10.50
CA TRP A 190 -18.25 5.19 -11.25
C TRP A 190 -17.95 5.51 -12.73
N ARG A 191 -18.74 6.38 -13.38
CA ARG A 191 -18.51 6.81 -14.77
C ARG A 191 -17.37 7.83 -14.87
N ALA A 192 -17.27 8.73 -13.89
CA ALA A 192 -16.22 9.74 -13.82
C ALA A 192 -14.89 9.16 -13.35
N LEU A 193 -14.89 8.02 -12.66
CA LEU A 193 -13.67 7.38 -12.19
C LEU A 193 -13.00 6.59 -13.32
N ALA A 194 -11.75 6.89 -13.66
CA ALA A 194 -10.96 6.10 -14.61
C ALA A 194 -10.40 4.83 -13.94
N GLY A 195 -9.86 4.95 -12.73
CA GLY A 195 -9.30 3.84 -11.96
C GLY A 195 -8.25 4.30 -10.95
N GLY A 196 -7.46 3.37 -10.44
CA GLY A 196 -6.34 3.65 -9.53
C GLY A 196 -5.01 3.10 -10.05
N THR A 197 -3.91 3.78 -9.77
CA THR A 197 -2.55 3.30 -10.08
C THR A 197 -1.63 3.47 -8.88
N ILE A 198 -0.70 2.54 -8.71
CA ILE A 198 0.27 2.56 -7.62
C ILE A 198 1.61 3.08 -8.16
N ARG A 199 2.13 4.18 -7.59
CA ARG A 199 3.44 4.76 -7.95
C ARG A 199 4.02 5.56 -6.79
N ASP A 200 5.33 5.50 -6.60
CA ASP A 200 6.07 6.32 -5.63
C ASP A 200 5.52 6.26 -4.19
N GLY A 201 5.21 5.05 -3.69
CA GLY A 201 4.66 4.86 -2.34
C GLY A 201 3.23 5.37 -2.16
N ARG A 202 2.53 5.69 -3.26
CA ARG A 202 1.16 6.23 -3.25
C ARG A 202 0.26 5.45 -4.18
N VAL A 203 -1.04 5.55 -3.91
CA VAL A 203 -2.13 5.10 -4.78
C VAL A 203 -2.83 6.33 -5.30
N TRP A 204 -2.73 6.54 -6.61
CA TRP A 204 -3.31 7.68 -7.31
C TRP A 204 -4.64 7.28 -7.91
N LEU A 205 -5.71 8.05 -7.65
CA LEU A 205 -6.99 7.88 -8.31
C LEU A 205 -7.08 8.84 -9.50
N HIS A 206 -7.55 8.31 -10.62
CA HIS A 206 -7.66 9.05 -11.88
C HIS A 206 -9.11 9.29 -12.24
N GLN A 207 -9.40 10.49 -12.71
CA GLN A 207 -10.70 10.85 -13.27
C GLN A 207 -10.66 10.70 -14.80
N ALA A 208 -11.75 10.21 -15.37
CA ALA A 208 -11.91 10.08 -16.81
C ALA A 208 -11.84 11.46 -17.48
N GLY A 209 -10.98 11.59 -18.50
CA GLY A 209 -10.76 12.84 -19.23
C GLY A 209 -9.88 13.87 -18.52
N ALA A 210 -9.38 13.59 -17.31
CA ALA A 210 -8.43 14.45 -16.61
C ALA A 210 -6.99 13.97 -16.84
N ALA A 211 -6.07 14.92 -17.09
CA ALA A 211 -4.65 14.62 -17.22
C ALA A 211 -3.95 14.44 -15.86
N THR A 212 -4.49 15.05 -14.80
CA THR A 212 -3.95 14.97 -13.44
C THR A 212 -4.77 14.02 -12.57
N PRO A 213 -4.14 13.29 -11.64
CA PRO A 213 -4.87 12.50 -10.64
C PRO A 213 -5.82 13.37 -9.81
N ALA A 214 -6.97 12.81 -9.43
CA ALA A 214 -7.98 13.48 -8.63
C ALA A 214 -7.64 13.48 -7.14
N LEU A 215 -7.04 12.40 -6.63
CA LEU A 215 -6.51 12.31 -5.28
C LEU A 215 -5.38 11.28 -5.19
N TYR A 216 -4.69 11.25 -4.05
CA TYR A 216 -3.78 10.16 -3.71
C TYR A 216 -3.97 9.68 -2.28
N ILE A 217 -3.70 8.39 -2.06
CA ILE A 217 -3.66 7.74 -0.75
C ILE A 217 -2.25 7.20 -0.53
N PRO A 218 -1.58 7.50 0.59
CA PRO A 218 -0.33 6.83 0.96
C PRO A 218 -0.48 5.30 1.05
N GLN A 219 0.45 4.52 0.49
CA GLN A 219 0.40 3.05 0.56
C GLN A 219 0.51 2.50 1.99
N GLN A 220 1.07 3.30 2.91
CA GLN A 220 1.12 2.98 4.34
C GLN A 220 -0.27 2.88 5.00
N ASN A 221 -1.30 3.44 4.38
CA ASN A 221 -2.65 3.36 4.92
C ASN A 221 -3.20 1.93 4.73
N PRO A 222 -3.83 1.33 5.75
CA PRO A 222 -4.45 0.01 5.63
C PRO A 222 -5.38 -0.10 4.44
N ASN A 223 -5.22 -1.17 3.65
CA ASN A 223 -5.97 -1.47 2.43
C ASN A 223 -5.73 -0.53 1.25
N ALA A 224 -4.80 0.45 1.33
CA ALA A 224 -4.51 1.35 0.21
C ALA A 224 -4.11 0.57 -1.05
N VAL A 225 -3.28 -0.46 -0.90
CA VAL A 225 -2.82 -1.34 -1.99
C VAL A 225 -3.96 -2.11 -2.69
N LEU A 226 -5.10 -2.31 -2.01
CA LEU A 226 -6.26 -3.00 -2.55
C LEU A 226 -7.12 -2.10 -3.47
N ILE A 227 -6.99 -0.78 -3.35
CA ILE A 227 -7.87 0.19 -4.00
C ILE A 227 -7.96 -0.07 -5.52
N PRO A 228 -6.86 -0.19 -6.30
CA PRO A 228 -6.99 -0.39 -7.75
C PRO A 228 -7.83 -1.62 -8.13
N ALA A 229 -7.61 -2.75 -7.45
CA ALA A 229 -8.35 -3.99 -7.71
C ALA A 229 -9.82 -3.87 -7.27
N LEU A 230 -10.08 -3.23 -6.13
CA LEU A 230 -11.44 -2.96 -5.65
C LEU A 230 -12.23 -2.08 -6.62
N LEU A 231 -11.63 -1.01 -7.13
CA LEU A 231 -12.27 -0.12 -8.11
C LEU A 231 -12.55 -0.87 -9.43
N ALA A 232 -11.61 -1.71 -9.88
CA ALA A 232 -11.81 -2.52 -11.08
C ALA A 232 -12.95 -3.54 -10.91
N GLU A 233 -13.08 -4.13 -9.73
CA GLU A 233 -14.12 -5.11 -9.40
C GLU A 233 -15.51 -4.46 -9.28
N LEU A 234 -15.61 -3.26 -8.70
CA LEU A 234 -16.87 -2.54 -8.53
C LEU A 234 -17.39 -1.86 -9.82
N LYS A 235 -16.54 -1.66 -10.82
CA LYS A 235 -16.91 -1.10 -12.13
C LYS A 235 -17.45 -2.13 -13.13
N ARG A 236 -17.39 -3.42 -12.80
CA ARG A 236 -17.98 -4.51 -13.61
C ARG A 236 -19.49 -4.55 -13.40
#